data_AF-A0A420HE13-F1
#
_entry.id   AF-A0A420HE13-F1
#
_cell.length_a   1.000
_cell.length_b   1.000
_cell.length_c   1.000
_cell.angle_alpha   90.00
_cell.angle_beta   90.00
_cell.angle_gamma   90.00
#
_symmetry.space_group_name_H-M   'P 1'
#
loop_
_entity.id
_entity.type
_entity.pdbx_description
1 polymer ?
#
loop_
_entity_poly.entity_id
_entity_poly.type
_entity_poly.pdbx_seq_one_letter_code
_entity_poly.pdbx_strand_id
1 'polypeptide(L)'
;MSATPSSSAPTSAPSIVSDLENATKSELASTILTYLSNYIHRDLYDEELFWEFKQDFDGWKISHFDTAGILRKDLKKVLLERGILLSSKGYPDSAALEMIIADEEPHTWTSEEITATLK
;
A
#
# COMPACT_ATOMS: atom_id res chain seq x y z
N MET A 1 24.75 28.20 -39.15
CA MET A 1 24.23 26.87 -38.80
C MET A 1 23.59 27.00 -37.43
N SER A 2 22.28 27.18 -37.38
CA SER A 2 21.56 27.47 -36.12
C SER A 2 20.85 26.20 -35.67
N ALA A 3 21.18 25.71 -34.47
CA ALA A 3 20.52 24.59 -33.84
C ALA A 3 19.18 25.05 -33.26
N THR A 4 18.10 24.35 -33.61
CA THR A 4 16.79 24.46 -32.94
C THR A 4 16.83 23.74 -31.59
N PRO A 5 16.31 24.31 -30.49
CA PRO A 5 16.12 23.56 -29.26
C PRO A 5 14.91 22.64 -29.42
N SER A 6 15.14 21.34 -29.28
CA SER A 6 14.08 20.34 -29.22
C SER A 6 13.38 20.48 -27.87
N SER A 7 12.17 21.04 -27.87
CA SER A 7 11.32 21.15 -26.70
C SER A 7 10.73 19.76 -26.39
N SER A 8 11.35 19.04 -25.46
CA SER A 8 10.73 17.85 -24.87
C SER A 8 9.51 18.29 -24.07
N ALA A 9 8.32 17.95 -24.56
CA ALA A 9 7.09 18.07 -23.79
C ALA A 9 7.21 17.19 -22.53
N PRO A 10 6.77 17.65 -21.35
CA PRO A 10 6.63 16.76 -20.20
C PRO A 10 5.55 15.73 -20.53
N THR A 11 5.96 14.46 -20.60
CA THR A 11 5.06 13.31 -20.62
C THR A 11 4.10 13.48 -19.44
N SER A 12 2.85 13.83 -19.74
CA SER A 12 1.79 13.85 -18.75
C SER A 12 1.69 12.44 -18.20
N ALA A 13 1.96 12.27 -16.90
CA ALA A 13 1.72 11.01 -16.22
C ALA A 13 0.26 10.61 -16.50
N PRO A 14 -0.02 9.38 -16.94
CA PRO A 14 -1.39 8.92 -17.10
C PRO A 14 -2.07 9.04 -15.74
N SER A 15 -3.31 9.51 -15.75
CA SER A 15 -4.12 9.68 -14.54
C SER A 15 -4.34 8.33 -13.86
N ILE A 16 -3.44 7.97 -12.94
CA ILE A 16 -3.41 6.72 -12.15
C ILE A 16 -4.80 6.38 -11.56
N VAL A 17 -5.59 7.40 -11.23
CA VAL A 17 -6.93 7.28 -10.65
C VAL A 17 -7.94 6.60 -11.59
N SER A 18 -7.84 6.80 -12.91
CA SER A 18 -8.77 6.23 -13.89
C SER A 18 -8.49 4.75 -14.21
N ASP A 19 -7.25 4.30 -14.02
CA ASP A 19 -6.87 2.90 -14.25
C ASP A 19 -7.35 1.98 -13.11
N LEU A 20 -7.54 2.52 -11.90
CA LEU A 20 -7.90 1.73 -10.73
C LEU A 20 -9.38 1.34 -10.67
N GLU A 21 -10.28 2.23 -11.12
CA GLU A 21 -11.74 2.01 -11.10
C GLU A 21 -12.19 0.81 -11.96
N ASN A 22 -11.41 0.49 -13.00
CA ASN A 22 -11.68 -0.59 -13.95
C ASN A 22 -10.72 -1.78 -13.81
N ALA A 23 -9.81 -1.74 -12.83
CA ALA A 23 -8.81 -2.78 -12.64
C ALA A 23 -9.46 -4.13 -12.35
N THR A 24 -9.00 -5.15 -13.07
CA THR A 24 -9.43 -6.52 -12.86
C THR A 24 -8.89 -7.07 -11.54
N LYS A 25 -9.56 -8.11 -11.02
CA LYS A 25 -9.05 -8.87 -9.87
C LYS A 25 -7.61 -9.33 -10.04
N SER A 26 -7.23 -9.79 -11.23
CA SER A 26 -5.87 -10.25 -11.52
C SER A 26 -4.85 -9.12 -11.48
N GLU A 27 -5.19 -7.93 -11.99
CA GLU A 27 -4.29 -6.78 -11.96
C GLU A 27 -4.07 -6.31 -10.53
N LEU A 28 -5.14 -6.14 -9.75
CA LEU A 28 -5.04 -5.75 -8.33
C LEU A 28 -4.26 -6.79 -7.51
N ALA A 29 -4.50 -8.08 -7.75
CA ALA A 29 -3.76 -9.18 -7.15
C ALA A 29 -2.25 -9.13 -7.49
N SER A 30 -1.93 -8.95 -8.77
CA SER A 30 -0.54 -8.83 -9.24
C SER A 30 0.15 -7.61 -8.64
N THR A 31 -0.53 -6.47 -8.52
CA THR A 31 0.01 -5.27 -7.88
C THR A 31 0.37 -5.52 -6.41
N ILE A 32 -0.54 -6.13 -5.64
CA ILE A 32 -0.26 -6.50 -4.24
C ILE A 32 0.96 -7.42 -4.14
N LEU A 33 1.06 -8.44 -5.01
CA LEU A 33 2.20 -9.37 -5.00
C LEU A 33 3.53 -8.69 -5.34
N THR A 34 3.53 -7.79 -6.33
CA THR A 34 4.72 -7.02 -6.71
C THR A 34 5.23 -6.20 -5.53
N TYR A 35 4.35 -5.45 -4.86
CA TYR A 35 4.75 -4.61 -3.73
C TYR A 35 5.17 -5.43 -2.52
N LEU A 36 4.44 -6.51 -2.19
CA LEU A 36 4.84 -7.45 -1.15
C LEU A 36 6.23 -8.03 -1.38
N SER A 37 6.51 -8.48 -2.61
CA SER A 37 7.83 -9.01 -2.96
C SER A 37 8.91 -7.94 -2.82
N ASN A 38 8.62 -6.69 -3.15
CA ASN A 38 9.55 -5.57 -3.01
C ASN A 38 9.86 -5.30 -1.53
N TYR A 39 8.84 -5.21 -0.67
CA TYR A 39 9.00 -4.98 0.77
C TYR A 39 9.84 -6.08 1.43
N ILE A 40 9.58 -7.34 1.05
CA ILE A 40 10.34 -8.48 1.56
C ILE A 40 11.78 -8.47 1.05
N HIS A 41 11.99 -8.20 -0.24
CA HIS A 41 13.32 -8.21 -0.84
C HIS A 41 14.21 -7.09 -0.31
N ARG A 42 13.64 -5.90 -0.09
CA ARG A 42 14.33 -4.75 0.50
C ARG A 42 14.44 -4.81 2.02
N ASP A 43 13.78 -5.79 2.65
CA ASP A 43 13.71 -5.96 4.09
C ASP A 43 13.20 -4.72 4.84
N LEU A 44 12.09 -4.14 4.36
CA LEU A 44 11.51 -2.91 4.91
C LEU A 44 10.69 -3.18 6.17
N TYR A 45 10.75 -2.26 7.15
CA TYR A 45 9.99 -2.29 8.41
C TYR A 45 9.56 -0.89 8.83
N ASP A 46 8.63 -0.83 9.78
CA ASP A 46 8.25 0.35 10.55
C ASP A 46 8.02 1.59 9.66
N GLU A 47 8.68 2.71 9.94
CA GLU A 47 8.48 3.98 9.24
C GLU A 47 8.80 3.92 7.74
N GLU A 48 9.89 3.25 7.33
CA GLU A 48 10.25 3.15 5.92
C GLU A 48 9.17 2.39 5.14
N LEU A 49 8.69 1.28 5.70
CA LEU A 49 7.62 0.52 5.10
C LEU A 49 6.29 1.29 5.07
N PHE A 50 5.99 2.08 6.11
CA PHE A 50 4.78 2.90 6.17
C PHE A 50 4.70 3.89 5.02
N TRP A 51 5.78 4.66 4.78
CA TRP A 51 5.79 5.67 3.73
C TRP A 51 5.73 5.05 2.32
N GLU A 52 6.46 3.96 2.10
CA GLU A 52 6.42 3.22 0.83
C GLU A 52 5.02 2.63 0.58
N PHE A 53 4.41 2.02 1.60
CA PHE A 53 3.05 1.49 1.51
C PHE A 53 2.02 2.56 1.15
N LYS A 54 2.07 3.73 1.80
CA LYS A 54 1.16 4.84 1.48
C LYS A 54 1.31 5.31 0.04
N GLN A 55 2.54 5.41 -0.46
CA GLN A 55 2.81 5.85 -1.82
C GLN A 55 2.34 4.81 -2.84
N ASP A 56 2.65 3.53 -2.62
CA ASP A 56 2.33 2.42 -3.53
C ASP A 56 0.83 2.18 -3.66
N PHE A 57 0.07 2.44 -2.59
CA PHE A 57 -1.38 2.25 -2.53
C PHE A 57 -2.16 3.56 -2.54
N ASP A 58 -1.55 4.69 -2.92
CA ASP A 58 -2.26 5.96 -3.04
C ASP A 58 -3.46 5.82 -3.99
N GLY A 59 -4.60 6.40 -3.59
CA GLY A 59 -5.86 6.27 -4.31
C GLY A 59 -6.59 4.92 -4.17
N TRP A 60 -5.99 3.89 -3.55
CA TRP A 60 -6.71 2.65 -3.27
C TRP A 60 -7.84 2.86 -2.25
N LYS A 61 -8.82 1.97 -2.33
CA LYS A 61 -10.08 2.02 -1.56
C LYS A 61 -10.42 0.62 -1.10
N ILE A 62 -11.31 0.50 -0.12
CA ILE A 62 -11.83 -0.79 0.38
C ILE A 62 -12.22 -1.75 -0.75
N SER A 63 -12.89 -1.26 -1.79
CA SER A 63 -13.35 -2.05 -2.94
C SER A 63 -12.19 -2.70 -3.74
N HIS A 64 -11.05 -2.02 -3.86
CA HIS A 64 -9.88 -2.54 -4.56
C HIS A 64 -9.27 -3.72 -3.78
N PHE A 65 -9.15 -3.57 -2.46
CA PHE A 65 -8.69 -4.66 -1.58
C PHE A 65 -9.66 -5.84 -1.51
N ASP A 66 -10.96 -5.57 -1.54
CA ASP A 66 -11.98 -6.62 -1.62
C ASP A 66 -11.91 -7.39 -2.95
N THR A 67 -11.73 -6.67 -4.05
CA THR A 67 -11.63 -7.27 -5.40
C THR A 67 -10.38 -8.13 -5.55
N ALA A 68 -9.24 -7.72 -4.99
CA ALA A 68 -8.00 -8.51 -4.99
C ALA A 68 -8.15 -9.87 -4.25
N GLY A 69 -9.08 -9.96 -3.31
CA GLY A 69 -9.46 -11.22 -2.66
C GLY A 69 -8.44 -11.70 -1.63
N ILE A 70 -7.94 -12.92 -1.79
CA ILE A 70 -7.17 -13.60 -0.73
C ILE A 70 -5.85 -12.91 -0.39
N LEU A 71 -5.20 -12.28 -1.37
CA LEU A 71 -3.90 -11.62 -1.20
C LEU A 71 -3.96 -10.40 -0.27
N ARG A 72 -5.14 -9.84 -0.07
CA ARG A 72 -5.37 -8.83 0.97
C ARG A 72 -4.97 -9.35 2.35
N LYS A 73 -5.25 -10.62 2.66
CA LYS A 73 -4.90 -11.22 3.96
C LYS A 73 -3.39 -11.38 4.10
N ASP A 74 -2.72 -11.79 3.03
CA ASP A 74 -1.26 -11.91 3.00
C ASP A 74 -0.60 -10.55 3.15
N LEU A 75 -1.14 -9.53 2.47
CA LEU A 75 -0.73 -8.14 2.64
C LEU A 75 -0.83 -7.73 4.10
N LYS A 76 -2.04 -7.79 4.68
CA LYS A 76 -2.27 -7.45 6.09
C LYS A 76 -1.31 -8.18 7.03
N LYS A 77 -1.09 -9.49 6.81
CA LYS A 77 -0.19 -10.29 7.64
C LYS A 77 1.24 -9.77 7.59
N VAL A 78 1.75 -9.46 6.40
CA VAL A 78 3.11 -8.90 6.25
C VAL A 78 3.22 -7.52 6.89
N LEU A 79 2.21 -6.66 6.76
CA LEU A 79 2.19 -5.35 7.40
C LEU A 79 2.18 -5.47 8.95
N LEU A 80 1.45 -6.44 9.51
CA LEU A 80 1.46 -6.77 10.94
C LEU A 80 2.84 -7.24 11.40
N GLU A 81 3.42 -8.20 10.70
CA GLU A 81 4.73 -8.78 11.03
C GLU A 81 5.87 -7.74 10.93
N ARG A 82 5.68 -6.69 10.13
CA ARG A 82 6.68 -5.66 9.87
C ARG A 82 6.42 -4.32 10.60
N GLY A 83 5.50 -4.30 11.55
CA GLY A 83 5.38 -3.19 12.51
C GLY A 83 4.55 -1.99 12.07
N ILE A 84 3.75 -2.08 11.00
CA ILE A 84 2.98 -0.93 10.48
C ILE A 84 1.47 -1.03 10.71
N LEU A 85 0.96 -2.20 11.11
CA LEU A 85 -0.47 -2.42 11.32
C LEU A 85 -0.73 -2.89 12.75
N LEU A 86 -1.64 -2.21 13.48
CA LEU A 86 -2.17 -2.75 14.74
C LEU A 86 -3.25 -3.78 14.47
N SER A 87 -3.36 -4.77 15.37
CA SER A 87 -4.45 -5.73 15.34
C SER A 87 -5.80 -5.01 15.22
N SER A 88 -6.38 -5.04 14.02
CA SER A 88 -7.59 -4.31 13.65
C SER A 88 -8.84 -5.00 14.20
N LYS A 89 -8.87 -5.31 15.51
CA LYS A 89 -9.99 -6.00 16.16
C LYS A 89 -11.27 -5.19 15.95
N GLY A 90 -12.19 -5.74 15.17
CA GLY A 90 -13.48 -5.13 14.85
C GLY A 90 -13.60 -4.54 13.45
N TYR A 91 -12.50 -4.41 12.70
CA TYR A 91 -12.52 -3.90 11.32
C TYR A 91 -12.26 -5.01 10.29
N PRO A 92 -12.96 -4.99 9.14
CA PRO A 92 -12.57 -5.80 7.98
C PRO A 92 -11.13 -5.47 7.54
N ASP A 93 -10.41 -6.48 7.04
CA ASP A 93 -9.02 -6.30 6.59
C ASP A 93 -8.87 -5.14 5.58
N SER A 94 -9.82 -4.99 4.65
CA SER A 94 -9.82 -3.94 3.62
C SER A 94 -9.94 -2.54 4.23
N ALA A 95 -10.76 -2.41 5.29
CA ALA A 95 -10.92 -1.13 5.99
C ALA A 95 -9.66 -0.78 6.78
N ALA A 96 -9.04 -1.77 7.44
CA ALA A 96 -7.77 -1.56 8.14
C ALA A 96 -6.65 -1.09 7.21
N LEU A 97 -6.59 -1.64 6.00
CA LEU A 97 -5.60 -1.23 4.98
C LEU A 97 -5.86 0.19 4.46
N GLU A 98 -7.12 0.53 4.18
CA GLU A 98 -7.48 1.90 3.76
C GLU A 98 -7.20 2.95 4.85
N MET A 99 -7.40 2.59 6.13
CA MET A 99 -7.09 3.48 7.25
C MET A 99 -5.60 3.85 7.29
N ILE A 100 -4.69 2.90 7.09
CA ILE A 100 -3.24 3.18 7.06
C ILE A 100 -2.88 4.14 5.93
N ILE A 101 -3.54 3.99 4.77
CA ILE A 101 -3.31 4.90 3.63
C ILE A 101 -3.75 6.33 4.00
N ALA A 102 -4.83 6.46 4.76
CA ALA A 102 -5.36 7.73 5.21
C ALA A 102 -4.61 8.35 6.42
N ASP A 103 -3.91 7.54 7.22
CA ASP A 103 -3.17 8.02 8.39
C ASP A 103 -2.02 8.94 7.98
N GLU A 104 -1.83 10.06 8.66
CA GLU A 104 -0.81 11.06 8.28
C GLU A 104 0.60 10.63 8.68
N GLU A 105 0.75 9.93 9.81
CA GLU A 105 2.03 9.57 10.42
C GLU A 105 2.08 8.07 10.78
N PRO A 106 3.28 7.46 10.83
CA PRO A 106 3.43 6.09 11.32
C PRO A 106 2.96 5.97 12.77
N HIS A 107 2.24 4.89 13.08
CA HIS A 107 1.80 4.65 14.45
C HIS A 107 2.98 4.35 15.37
N THR A 108 3.08 5.07 16.48
CA THR A 108 4.05 4.78 17.53
C THR A 108 3.48 3.74 18.49
N TRP A 109 4.03 2.53 18.47
CA TRP A 109 3.53 1.41 19.25
C TRP A 109 3.72 1.61 20.76
N THR A 110 2.63 1.47 21.51
CA THR A 110 2.68 1.37 22.97
C THR A 110 2.99 -0.06 23.43
N SER A 111 3.50 -0.22 24.65
CA SER A 111 3.82 -1.54 25.20
C SER A 111 2.58 -2.43 25.34
N GLU A 112 1.43 -1.82 25.61
CA GLU A 112 0.12 -2.47 25.68
C GLU A 112 -0.30 -3.03 24.32
N GLU A 113 -0.11 -2.26 23.25
CA GLU A 113 -0.46 -2.65 21.88
C GLU A 113 0.42 -3.79 21.34
N ILE A 114 1.72 -3.75 21.62
CA ILE A 114 2.65 -4.84 21.32
C ILE A 114 2.18 -6.13 22.01
N THR A 115 1.87 -6.03 23.31
CA THR A 115 1.41 -7.18 24.11
C THR A 115 0.08 -7.74 23.61
N ALA A 116 -0.84 -6.89 23.15
CA ALA A 116 -2.14 -7.29 22.63
C ALA A 116 -2.06 -7.98 21.26
N THR A 117 -1.03 -7.65 20.46
CA THR A 117 -0.81 -8.20 19.12
C THR A 117 -0.05 -9.53 19.14
N LEU A 118 0.83 -9.73 20.13
CA LEU A 118 1.60 -10.97 20.32
C LEU A 118 0.83 -12.11 21.02
N LYS A 119 -0.41 -11.87 21.45
CA LYS A 119 -1.29 -12.85 22.12
C LYS A 119 -2.23 -13.54 21.14
#